data_AF-A0A0L0UKY2-F1
#
_entry.id   AF-A0A0L0UKY2-F1
#
_cell.length_a   1.000
_cell.length_b   1.000
_cell.length_c   1.000
_cell.angle_alpha   90.00
_cell.angle_beta   90.00
_cell.angle_gamma   90.00
#
_symmetry.space_group_name_H-M   'P 1'
#
loop_
_entity.id
_entity.type
_entity.pdbx_description
1 polymer ?
#
loop_
_entity_poly.entity_id
_entity_poly.type
_entity_poly.pdbx_seq_one_letter_code
_entity_poly.pdbx_strand_id
1 'polypeptide(L)'
;MQSNPPSFHDQFSFDSSQQDFSGQSSFPGFQPRPQPQTQSFPSTGPSNNPHGFPTRYEEPVKLSEVWFLGDAPQLENFLKEIRNFIHHRSDCFASESRIIVWISLHFGFRPSENRREASKSQNWYMSLIRQNARLQNQLNPYADLERLEFVLPILASWKAFETGLINFFGDKFQMDTAQAVLDACKQGS
;
A
#
# COMPACT_ATOMS: atom_id res chain seq x y z
N MET A 1 27.15 -46.35 24.42
CA MET A 1 26.96 -45.71 23.12
C MET A 1 26.19 -44.42 23.36
N GLN A 2 26.89 -43.30 23.38
CA GLN A 2 26.35 -42.00 23.80
C GLN A 2 26.62 -41.03 22.67
N SER A 3 25.57 -40.68 21.93
CA SER A 3 25.64 -39.90 20.70
C SER A 3 25.63 -38.41 21.04
N ASN A 4 26.74 -37.74 20.72
CA ASN A 4 26.90 -36.29 20.81
C ASN A 4 26.22 -35.62 19.59
N PRO A 5 25.51 -34.49 19.70
CA PRO A 5 24.97 -33.78 18.55
C PRO A 5 26.07 -32.99 17.81
N PRO A 6 26.01 -32.87 16.47
CA PRO A 6 26.99 -32.11 15.71
C PRO A 6 26.77 -30.60 15.86
N SER A 7 27.83 -29.89 16.24
CA SER A 7 27.94 -28.44 16.13
C SER A 7 28.06 -28.05 14.65
N PHE A 8 27.14 -27.22 14.16
CA PHE A 8 27.31 -26.53 12.88
C PHE A 8 28.07 -25.22 13.14
N HIS A 9 29.36 -25.24 12.85
CA HIS A 9 30.19 -24.04 12.74
C HIS A 9 30.86 -24.09 11.36
N ASP A 10 30.27 -23.38 10.39
CA ASP A 10 30.92 -23.02 9.13
C ASP A 10 30.48 -21.58 8.83
N GLN A 11 31.35 -20.61 9.11
CA GLN A 11 32.29 -20.02 8.15
C GLN A 11 31.60 -19.30 6.98
N PHE A 12 31.14 -18.08 7.24
CA PHE A 12 31.09 -17.05 6.20
C PHE A 12 32.36 -16.20 6.30
N SER A 13 33.42 -16.67 5.65
CA SER A 13 34.55 -15.82 5.25
C SER A 13 34.11 -14.96 4.07
N PHE A 14 33.87 -13.68 4.34
CA PHE A 14 33.69 -12.67 3.29
C PHE A 14 35.08 -12.22 2.82
N ASP A 15 35.60 -12.86 1.78
CA ASP A 15 36.79 -12.36 1.07
C ASP A 15 36.39 -11.12 0.27
N SER A 16 36.81 -9.95 0.75
CA SER A 16 36.66 -8.67 0.09
C SER A 16 37.92 -8.38 -0.72
N SER A 17 38.01 -8.95 -1.92
CA SER A 17 38.99 -8.51 -2.92
C SER A 17 38.35 -7.45 -3.82
N GLN A 18 38.74 -6.19 -3.57
CA GLN A 18 38.55 -5.07 -4.48
C GLN A 18 39.24 -5.39 -5.81
N GLN A 19 38.50 -5.38 -6.92
CA GLN A 19 39.08 -5.29 -8.26
C GLN A 19 38.98 -3.84 -8.75
N ASP A 20 40.14 -3.20 -8.66
CA ASP A 20 40.54 -1.97 -9.32
C ASP A 20 40.48 -2.16 -10.85
N PHE A 21 39.59 -1.44 -11.54
CA PHE A 21 39.59 -1.33 -13.00
C PHE A 21 40.18 0.02 -13.41
N SER A 22 41.49 0.16 -13.25
CA SER A 22 42.29 1.16 -13.94
C SER A 22 42.81 0.57 -15.27
N GLY A 23 42.03 0.80 -16.34
CA GLY A 23 42.37 0.37 -17.70
C GLY A 23 42.10 1.46 -18.73
N GLN A 24 43.06 2.36 -18.89
CA GLN A 24 43.13 3.30 -20.02
C GLN A 24 43.17 2.53 -21.35
N SER A 25 42.25 2.86 -22.25
CA SER A 25 42.41 2.58 -23.68
C SER A 25 42.00 3.82 -24.48
N SER A 26 42.97 4.35 -25.21
CA SER A 26 42.90 5.55 -26.04
C SER A 26 41.90 5.42 -27.18
N PHE A 27 40.97 6.37 -27.31
CA PHE A 27 40.12 6.52 -28.49
C PHE A 27 40.82 7.40 -29.54
N PRO A 28 41.02 6.94 -30.78
CA PRO A 28 41.42 7.82 -31.87
C PRO A 28 40.23 8.68 -32.31
N GLY A 29 40.50 9.96 -32.55
CA GLY A 29 39.51 11.02 -32.75
C GLY A 29 38.52 10.79 -33.90
N PHE A 30 37.25 11.06 -33.60
CA PHE A 30 36.19 11.21 -34.59
C PHE A 30 35.95 12.71 -34.83
N GLN A 31 36.15 13.12 -36.09
CA GLN A 31 35.83 14.45 -36.60
C GLN A 31 34.32 14.74 -36.53
N PRO A 32 33.89 16.00 -36.29
CA PRO A 32 32.48 16.36 -36.32
C PRO A 32 31.94 16.38 -37.77
N ARG A 33 30.91 15.57 -38.01
CA ARG A 33 30.14 15.54 -39.26
C ARG A 33 29.18 16.75 -39.33
N PRO A 34 29.03 17.44 -40.47
CA PRO A 34 28.08 18.54 -40.61
C PRO A 34 26.61 18.07 -40.57
N GLN A 35 25.77 18.89 -39.94
CA GLN A 35 24.33 18.70 -39.74
C GLN A 35 23.54 18.67 -41.06
N PRO A 36 22.54 17.78 -41.23
CA PRO A 36 21.49 17.95 -42.22
C PRO A 36 20.45 18.97 -41.74
N GLN A 37 20.05 19.81 -42.68
CA GLN A 37 19.18 20.97 -42.52
C GLN A 37 17.75 20.61 -42.08
N THR A 38 17.18 21.57 -41.37
CA THR A 38 15.77 21.79 -41.01
C THR A 38 14.78 21.25 -42.06
N GLN A 39 14.00 20.23 -41.69
CA GLN A 39 12.70 19.97 -42.31
C GLN A 39 11.62 20.58 -41.43
N SER A 40 11.04 21.66 -41.93
CA SER A 40 9.85 22.34 -41.43
C SER A 40 8.66 21.38 -41.38
N PHE A 41 8.14 21.11 -40.18
CA PHE A 41 6.84 20.46 -40.01
C PHE A 41 5.72 21.48 -40.31
N PRO A 42 4.68 21.09 -41.08
CA PRO A 42 3.57 21.98 -41.40
C PRO A 42 2.69 22.22 -40.17
N SER A 43 2.32 23.49 -39.94
CA SER A 43 1.21 23.86 -39.07
C SER A 43 -0.08 23.23 -39.56
N THR A 44 -0.58 22.23 -38.86
CA THR A 44 -2.00 21.85 -38.88
C THR A 44 -2.71 22.50 -37.71
N GLY A 45 -3.77 23.25 -38.03
CA GLY A 45 -4.57 24.05 -37.11
C GLY A 45 -5.38 23.26 -36.06
N PRO A 46 -6.30 23.93 -35.35
CA PRO A 46 -6.94 23.40 -34.15
C PRO A 46 -7.88 22.25 -34.50
N SER A 47 -7.50 21.04 -34.13
CA SER A 47 -8.40 19.88 -34.16
C SER A 47 -9.41 20.02 -33.03
N ASN A 48 -10.64 20.40 -33.38
CA ASN A 48 -11.83 20.23 -32.56
C ASN A 48 -12.02 18.73 -32.25
N ASN A 49 -11.46 18.27 -31.14
CA ASN A 49 -11.86 17.00 -30.53
C ASN A 49 -12.92 17.31 -29.45
N PRO A 50 -14.18 16.86 -29.59
CA PRO A 50 -15.17 16.93 -28.52
C PRO A 50 -15.05 15.75 -27.54
N HIS A 51 -13.86 15.18 -27.38
CA HIS A 51 -13.63 14.06 -26.47
C HIS A 51 -12.92 14.61 -25.25
N GLY A 52 -13.70 14.78 -24.18
CA GLY A 52 -13.25 15.27 -22.89
C GLY A 52 -11.93 14.63 -22.48
N PHE A 53 -11.04 15.49 -22.00
CA PHE A 53 -9.78 15.13 -21.37
C PHE A 53 -9.97 13.90 -20.47
N PRO A 54 -9.04 12.91 -20.49
CA PRO A 54 -9.04 11.91 -19.44
C PRO A 54 -8.88 12.68 -18.13
N THR A 55 -9.90 12.64 -17.28
CA THR A 55 -9.79 13.07 -15.89
C THR A 55 -8.58 12.34 -15.34
N ARG A 56 -7.46 13.04 -15.10
CA ARG A 56 -6.31 12.46 -14.44
C ARG A 56 -6.80 12.09 -13.04
N TYR A 57 -7.05 10.82 -12.81
CA TYR A 57 -7.26 10.27 -11.47
C TYR A 57 -5.93 10.38 -10.74
N GLU A 58 -5.68 11.55 -10.16
CA GLU A 58 -4.50 11.79 -9.34
C GLU A 58 -4.82 11.23 -7.95
N GLU A 59 -4.36 10.01 -7.71
CA GLU A 59 -4.60 9.32 -6.44
C GLU A 59 -4.13 10.23 -5.30
N PRO A 60 -4.98 10.51 -4.30
CA PRO A 60 -4.66 11.52 -3.32
C PRO A 60 -3.42 11.16 -2.49
N VAL A 61 -2.64 12.17 -2.11
CA VAL A 61 -1.49 11.97 -1.22
C VAL A 61 -2.00 11.49 0.16
N LYS A 62 -1.26 10.54 0.77
CA LYS A 62 -1.48 10.10 2.16
C LYS A 62 -1.53 11.30 3.11
N LEU A 63 -2.41 11.26 4.11
CA LEU A 63 -2.48 12.27 5.16
C LEU A 63 -1.28 12.13 6.11
N SER A 64 -0.44 13.17 6.22
CA SER A 64 0.83 13.13 6.97
C SER A 64 0.65 12.89 8.47
N GLU A 65 -0.44 13.39 9.05
CA GLU A 65 -0.70 13.34 10.50
C GLU A 65 -1.49 12.12 10.94
N VAL A 66 -2.09 11.40 9.97
CA VAL A 66 -2.98 10.27 10.24
C VAL A 66 -2.20 8.98 10.15
N TRP A 67 -2.16 8.28 11.27
CA TRP A 67 -1.51 6.97 11.41
C TRP A 67 -2.38 6.08 12.28
N PHE A 68 -2.38 4.80 11.98
CA PHE A 68 -3.14 3.82 12.74
C PHE A 68 -2.26 2.64 13.10
N LEU A 69 -2.08 2.40 14.39
CA LEU A 69 -1.26 1.31 14.92
C LEU A 69 -2.02 0.00 15.05
N GLY A 70 -3.36 0.06 15.11
CA GLY A 70 -4.22 -1.08 15.41
C GLY A 70 -4.63 -1.18 16.88
N ASP A 71 -4.73 -0.05 17.58
CA ASP A 71 -5.25 0.02 18.95
C ASP A 71 -6.68 0.59 18.96
N ALA A 72 -7.57 -0.03 19.74
CA ALA A 72 -8.99 0.32 19.79
C ALA A 72 -9.26 1.82 20.09
N PRO A 73 -8.54 2.49 21.01
CA PRO A 73 -8.78 3.92 21.28
C PRO A 73 -8.44 4.84 20.10
N GLN A 74 -7.55 4.43 19.19
CA GLN A 74 -7.21 5.22 18.00
C GLN A 74 -8.21 5.02 16.86
N LEU A 75 -8.93 3.89 16.87
CA LEU A 75 -9.73 3.46 15.74
C LEU A 75 -10.83 4.46 15.38
N GLU A 76 -11.54 5.01 16.37
CA GLU A 76 -12.64 5.94 16.12
C GLU A 76 -12.15 7.21 15.40
N ASN A 77 -11.11 7.84 15.95
CA ASN A 77 -10.54 9.05 15.35
C ASN A 77 -9.95 8.76 13.97
N PHE A 78 -9.27 7.63 13.80
CA PHE A 78 -8.75 7.20 12.51
C PHE A 78 -9.87 7.04 11.46
N LEU A 79 -10.93 6.29 11.78
CA LEU A 79 -12.05 6.09 10.86
C LEU A 79 -12.76 7.40 10.55
N LYS A 80 -12.90 8.31 11.53
CA LYS A 80 -13.50 9.63 11.32
C LYS A 80 -12.73 10.43 10.27
N GLU A 81 -11.40 10.53 10.39
CA GLU A 81 -10.56 11.27 9.43
C GLU A 81 -10.63 10.65 8.03
N ILE A 82 -10.53 9.32 7.94
CA ILE A 82 -10.59 8.59 6.67
C ILE A 82 -11.96 8.73 6.00
N ARG A 83 -13.06 8.54 6.75
CA ARG A 83 -14.44 8.75 6.25
C ARG A 83 -14.61 10.16 5.72
N ASN A 84 -14.20 11.16 6.51
CA ASN A 84 -14.32 12.56 6.13
C ASN A 84 -13.59 12.82 4.81
N PHE A 85 -12.39 12.28 4.64
CA PHE A 85 -11.64 12.42 3.40
C PHE A 85 -12.35 11.77 2.20
N ILE A 86 -12.73 10.49 2.33
CA ILE A 86 -13.36 9.72 1.25
C ILE A 86 -14.70 10.34 0.84
N HIS A 87 -15.51 10.80 1.80
CA HIS A 87 -16.81 11.40 1.50
C HIS A 87 -16.72 12.68 0.66
N HIS A 88 -15.64 13.45 0.80
CA HIS A 88 -15.44 14.69 0.05
C HIS A 88 -14.64 14.51 -1.25
N ARG A 89 -13.97 13.37 -1.42
CA ARG A 89 -12.97 13.15 -2.49
C ARG A 89 -13.02 11.75 -3.09
N SER A 90 -14.17 11.09 -3.06
CA SER A 90 -14.33 9.72 -3.59
C SER A 90 -14.07 9.64 -5.10
N ASP A 91 -14.33 10.73 -5.82
CA ASP A 91 -14.09 10.92 -7.25
C ASP A 91 -12.60 10.93 -7.64
N CYS A 92 -11.70 11.17 -6.68
CA CYS A 92 -10.25 11.16 -6.91
C CYS A 92 -9.68 9.73 -7.02
N PHE A 93 -10.45 8.71 -6.65
CA PHE A 93 -10.01 7.33 -6.67
C PHE A 93 -10.53 6.60 -7.92
N ALA A 94 -9.64 5.85 -8.57
CA ALA A 94 -10.00 5.08 -9.77
C ALA A 94 -10.89 3.85 -9.45
N SER A 95 -10.84 3.33 -8.23
CA SER A 95 -11.65 2.19 -7.79
C SER A 95 -11.70 2.05 -6.27
N GLU A 96 -12.63 1.23 -5.77
CA GLU A 96 -12.72 0.83 -4.36
C GLU A 96 -11.42 0.19 -3.86
N SER A 97 -10.76 -0.63 -4.69
CA SER A 97 -9.46 -1.23 -4.34
C SER A 97 -8.39 -0.16 -4.11
N ARG A 98 -8.40 0.92 -4.91
CA ARG A 98 -7.48 2.06 -4.70
C ARG A 98 -7.78 2.82 -3.41
N ILE A 99 -9.06 2.99 -3.05
CA ILE A 99 -9.42 3.54 -1.72
C ILE A 99 -8.82 2.67 -0.62
N ILE A 100 -8.94 1.35 -0.69
CA ILE A 100 -8.40 0.43 0.33
C ILE A 100 -6.87 0.50 0.41
N VAL A 101 -6.18 0.48 -0.73
CA VAL A 101 -4.71 0.63 -0.78
C VAL A 101 -4.30 1.98 -0.19
N TRP A 102 -5.01 3.07 -0.53
CA TRP A 102 -4.76 4.38 0.05
C TRP A 102 -4.98 4.42 1.57
N ILE A 103 -6.04 3.79 2.08
CA ILE A 103 -6.25 3.66 3.54
C ILE A 103 -5.07 2.92 4.18
N SER A 104 -4.59 1.84 3.55
CA SER A 104 -3.50 1.01 4.08
C SER A 104 -2.18 1.77 4.22
N LEU A 105 -1.96 2.83 3.42
CA LEU A 105 -0.80 3.71 3.57
C LEU A 105 -0.71 4.35 4.96
N HIS A 106 -1.83 4.48 5.68
CA HIS A 106 -1.89 5.05 7.02
C HIS A 106 -1.60 4.02 8.12
N PHE A 107 -1.44 2.73 7.78
CA PHE A 107 -1.06 1.72 8.74
C PHE A 107 0.43 1.79 9.05
N GLY A 108 0.76 1.65 10.34
CA GLY A 108 2.14 1.68 10.78
C GLY A 108 2.42 2.85 11.71
N PHE A 109 3.71 3.06 11.93
CA PHE A 109 4.22 4.07 12.86
C PHE A 109 4.52 5.37 12.15
N ARG A 110 4.38 6.48 12.87
CA ARG A 110 4.90 7.77 12.42
C ARG A 110 6.40 7.65 12.12
N PRO A 111 6.96 8.41 11.15
CA PRO A 111 8.37 8.33 10.82
C PRO A 111 9.30 8.64 12.01
N SER A 112 8.83 9.44 12.97
CA SER A 112 9.55 9.74 14.22
C SER A 112 9.62 8.56 15.20
N GLU A 113 8.68 7.61 15.10
CA GLU A 113 8.61 6.44 15.96
C GLU A 113 9.41 5.30 15.29
N ASN A 114 10.74 5.39 15.37
CA ASN A 114 11.64 4.39 14.78
C ASN A 114 11.43 3.01 15.43
N ARG A 115 10.60 2.16 14.80
CA ARG A 115 10.26 0.82 15.25
C ARG A 115 10.70 -0.21 14.22
N ARG A 116 11.29 -1.31 14.69
CA ARG A 116 11.76 -2.42 13.84
C ARG A 116 10.63 -3.40 13.45
N GLU A 117 9.55 -3.41 14.20
CA GLU A 117 8.45 -4.35 14.03
C GLU A 117 7.28 -3.70 13.29
N ALA A 118 6.53 -4.49 12.52
CA ALA A 118 5.30 -4.03 11.89
C ALA A 118 4.20 -3.80 12.92
N SER A 119 3.38 -2.76 12.74
CA SER A 119 2.23 -2.50 13.60
C SER A 119 1.16 -3.59 13.48
N LYS A 120 0.21 -3.64 14.43
CA LYS A 120 -0.91 -4.60 14.36
C LYS A 120 -1.76 -4.37 13.10
N SER A 121 -2.02 -3.12 12.75
CA SER A 121 -2.76 -2.73 11.54
C SER A 121 -2.05 -3.18 10.26
N GLN A 122 -0.74 -2.97 10.17
CA GLN A 122 0.05 -3.38 9.01
C GLN A 122 0.08 -4.91 8.88
N ASN A 123 0.31 -5.62 9.99
CA ASN A 123 0.29 -7.09 10.00
C ASN A 123 -1.06 -7.67 9.59
N TRP A 124 -2.16 -7.08 10.08
CA TRP A 124 -3.52 -7.48 9.73
C TRP A 124 -3.77 -7.30 8.23
N TYR A 125 -3.46 -6.12 7.68
CA TYR A 125 -3.64 -5.86 6.25
C TYR A 125 -2.76 -6.77 5.38
N MET A 126 -1.48 -6.95 5.73
CA MET A 126 -0.59 -7.88 5.03
C MET A 126 -1.08 -9.34 5.10
N SER A 127 -1.81 -9.72 6.15
CA SER A 127 -2.48 -11.02 6.22
C SER A 127 -3.62 -11.12 5.22
N LEU A 128 -4.44 -10.08 5.09
CA LEU A 128 -5.53 -10.02 4.11
C LEU A 128 -5.00 -10.10 2.67
N ILE A 129 -3.96 -9.33 2.35
CA ILE A 129 -3.33 -9.33 1.02
C ILE A 129 -2.75 -10.71 0.67
N ARG A 130 -2.05 -11.37 1.60
CA ARG A 130 -1.56 -12.74 1.40
C ARG A 130 -2.68 -13.75 1.23
N GLN A 131 -3.77 -13.62 1.99
CA GLN A 131 -4.93 -14.49 1.85
C GLN A 131 -5.63 -14.27 0.49
N ASN A 132 -5.76 -13.02 0.04
CA ASN A 132 -6.32 -12.66 -1.26
C ASN A 132 -5.51 -13.26 -2.41
N ALA A 133 -4.18 -13.18 -2.33
CA ALA A 133 -3.27 -13.79 -3.30
C ALA A 133 -3.41 -15.32 -3.35
N ARG A 134 -3.53 -15.98 -2.19
CA ARG A 134 -3.75 -17.44 -2.09
C ARG A 134 -5.05 -17.87 -2.78
N LEU A 135 -6.15 -17.12 -2.61
CA LEU A 135 -7.42 -17.42 -3.29
C LEU A 135 -7.31 -17.34 -4.82
N GLN A 136 -6.34 -16.59 -5.33
CA GLN A 136 -6.06 -16.44 -6.75
C GLN A 136 -4.87 -17.30 -7.21
N ASN A 137 -4.41 -18.23 -6.36
CA ASN A 137 -3.23 -19.07 -6.61
C ASN A 137 -1.94 -18.28 -6.93
N GLN A 138 -1.85 -17.02 -6.49
CA GLN A 138 -0.62 -16.23 -6.64
C GLN A 138 0.31 -16.52 -5.47
N LEU A 139 1.31 -17.37 -5.72
CA LEU A 139 2.27 -17.84 -4.71
C LEU A 139 3.61 -17.10 -4.76
N ASN A 140 3.81 -16.21 -5.73
CA ASN A 140 5.05 -15.43 -5.84
C ASN A 140 5.14 -14.39 -4.70
N PRO A 141 6.09 -14.52 -3.76
CA PRO A 141 6.24 -13.59 -2.64
C PRO A 141 6.72 -12.19 -3.07
N TYR A 142 7.23 -12.05 -4.30
CA TYR A 142 7.72 -10.79 -4.87
C TYR A 142 6.74 -10.16 -5.87
N ALA A 143 5.55 -10.76 -6.05
CA ALA A 143 4.53 -10.15 -6.90
C ALA A 143 3.97 -8.88 -6.25
N ASP A 144 3.49 -7.96 -7.08
CA ASP A 144 2.70 -6.82 -6.63
C ASP A 144 1.31 -7.31 -6.21
N LEU A 145 1.19 -7.72 -4.94
CA LEU A 145 -0.03 -8.32 -4.40
C LEU A 145 -1.17 -7.31 -4.25
N GLU A 146 -0.86 -6.02 -4.22
CA GLU A 146 -1.84 -4.93 -4.11
C GLU A 146 -2.45 -4.55 -5.46
N ARG A 147 -1.83 -5.00 -6.57
CA ARG A 147 -2.42 -4.93 -7.92
C ARG A 147 -3.30 -6.11 -8.28
N LEU A 148 -3.33 -7.15 -7.45
CA LEU A 148 -4.27 -8.25 -7.65
C LEU A 148 -5.70 -7.76 -7.41
N GLU A 149 -6.64 -8.34 -8.15
CA GLU A 149 -8.05 -8.09 -7.91
C GLU A 149 -8.42 -8.53 -6.49
N PHE A 150 -9.24 -7.74 -5.81
CA PHE A 150 -9.67 -8.04 -4.46
C PHE A 150 -10.89 -8.95 -4.50
N VAL A 151 -10.65 -10.26 -4.28
CA VAL A 151 -11.68 -11.30 -4.24
C VAL A 151 -12.20 -11.56 -2.83
N LEU A 152 -11.44 -11.20 -1.80
CA LEU A 152 -11.89 -11.34 -0.42
C LEU A 152 -13.06 -10.40 -0.14
N PRO A 153 -14.15 -10.86 0.52
CA PRO A 153 -15.30 -10.02 0.81
C PRO A 153 -14.98 -8.75 1.60
N ILE A 154 -14.04 -8.83 2.54
CA ILE A 154 -13.55 -7.68 3.34
C ILE A 154 -12.79 -6.65 2.49
N LEU A 155 -12.27 -7.04 1.32
CA LEU A 155 -11.57 -6.16 0.39
C LEU A 155 -12.44 -5.76 -0.82
N ALA A 156 -13.71 -6.20 -0.87
CA ALA A 156 -14.59 -5.97 -2.02
C ALA A 156 -15.05 -4.50 -2.13
N SER A 157 -15.13 -3.78 -1.01
CA SER A 157 -15.43 -2.35 -0.96
C SER A 157 -14.75 -1.70 0.25
N TRP A 158 -14.55 -0.39 0.21
CA TRP A 158 -14.01 0.34 1.35
C TRP A 158 -14.94 0.25 2.56
N LYS A 159 -16.25 0.15 2.35
CA LYS A 159 -17.24 -0.08 3.41
C LYS A 159 -17.10 -1.44 4.07
N ALA A 160 -16.92 -2.50 3.30
CA ALA A 160 -16.64 -3.83 3.85
C ALA A 160 -15.30 -3.85 4.61
N PHE A 161 -14.30 -3.14 4.09
CA PHE A 161 -13.00 -3.00 4.73
C PHE A 161 -13.08 -2.26 6.06
N GLU A 162 -13.83 -1.16 6.10
CA GLU A 162 -14.16 -0.41 7.30
C GLU A 162 -14.86 -1.29 8.36
N THR A 163 -15.87 -2.07 7.98
CA THR A 163 -16.50 -3.04 8.89
C THR A 163 -15.48 -4.05 9.41
N GLY A 164 -14.56 -4.51 8.56
CA GLY A 164 -13.45 -5.36 8.93
C GLY A 164 -12.54 -4.77 10.00
N LEU A 165 -12.16 -3.49 9.84
CA LEU A 165 -11.37 -2.74 10.82
C LEU A 165 -12.09 -2.66 12.17
N ILE A 166 -13.38 -2.34 12.16
CA ILE A 166 -14.22 -2.27 13.37
C ILE A 166 -14.29 -3.64 14.06
N ASN A 167 -14.52 -4.72 13.30
CA ASN A 167 -14.66 -6.05 13.89
C ASN A 167 -13.35 -6.57 14.50
N PHE A 168 -12.19 -6.22 13.92
CA PHE A 168 -10.89 -6.70 14.35
C PHE A 168 -10.25 -5.83 15.45
N PHE A 169 -10.31 -4.50 15.31
CA PHE A 169 -9.65 -3.55 16.21
C PHE A 169 -10.62 -2.85 17.17
N GLY A 170 -11.92 -2.92 16.94
CA GLY A 170 -12.92 -2.27 17.78
C GLY A 170 -12.95 -2.86 19.19
N ASP A 171 -13.37 -2.02 20.12
CA ASP A 171 -13.59 -2.43 21.50
C ASP A 171 -14.89 -3.26 21.60
N LYS A 172 -14.72 -4.57 21.77
CA LYS A 172 -15.84 -5.52 21.85
C LYS A 172 -16.79 -5.18 23.00
N PHE A 173 -16.27 -4.67 24.12
CA PHE A 173 -17.10 -4.33 25.28
C PHE A 173 -18.02 -3.15 25.00
N GLN A 174 -17.55 -2.15 24.25
CA GLN A 174 -18.40 -1.00 23.90
C GLN A 174 -19.48 -1.37 22.88
N MET A 175 -19.17 -2.27 21.94
CA MET A 175 -20.18 -2.80 21.01
C MET A 175 -21.28 -3.58 21.75
N ASP A 176 -20.90 -4.48 22.66
CA ASP A 176 -21.86 -5.27 23.43
C ASP A 176 -22.68 -4.41 24.41
N THR A 177 -22.07 -3.38 25.00
CA THR A 177 -22.76 -2.43 25.89
C THR A 177 -23.78 -1.58 25.13
N ALA A 178 -23.43 -1.07 23.94
CA ALA A 178 -24.36 -0.32 23.11
C ALA A 178 -25.55 -1.20 22.68
N GLN A 179 -25.29 -2.45 22.32
CA GLN A 179 -26.32 -3.42 21.99
C GLN A 179 -27.24 -3.72 23.19
N ALA A 180 -26.66 -3.92 24.38
CA ALA A 180 -27.43 -4.16 25.61
C ALA A 180 -28.32 -2.97 26.00
N VAL A 181 -27.84 -1.73 25.84
CA VAL A 181 -28.66 -0.52 26.06
C VAL A 181 -29.82 -0.45 25.06
N LEU A 182 -29.59 -0.76 23.79
CA LEU A 182 -30.64 -0.78 22.77
C LEU A 182 -31.71 -1.84 23.06
N ASP A 183 -31.32 -3.03 23.51
CA ASP A 183 -32.25 -4.10 23.83
C ASP A 183 -33.03 -3.82 25.12
N ALA A 184 -32.40 -3.17 26.11
CA ALA A 184 -33.09 -2.69 27.32
C ALA A 184 -34.13 -1.61 27.00
N CYS A 185 -33.86 -0.70 26.05
CA CYS A 185 -34.82 0.30 25.61
C CYS A 185 -36.05 -0.30 24.90
N LYS A 186 -35.91 -1.46 24.23
CA LYS A 186 -37.03 -2.14 23.54
C LYS A 186 -37.94 -2.94 24.48
N GLN A 187 -37.45 -3.33 25.65
CA GLN A 187 -38.19 -4.13 26.65
C GLN A 187 -38.99 -3.27 27.64
N GLY A 188 -38.88 -1.94 27.56
CA GLY A 188 -39.50 -0.98 28.49
C GLY A 188 -40.74 -0.24 27.97
N SER A 189 -41.47 -0.79 26.99
CA SER A 189 -42.74 -0.24 26.49
C SER A 189 -43.86 -1.27 26.54
#